data_AF-K9URN8-F1
#
_entry.id   AF-K9URN8-F1
#
_cell.length_a   1.000
_cell.length_b   1.000
_cell.length_c   1.000
_cell.angle_alpha   90.00
_cell.angle_beta   90.00
_cell.angle_gamma   90.00
#
_symmetry.space_group_name_H-M   'P 1'
#
loop_
_entity.id
_entity.type
_entity.pdbx_description
1 polymer ?
#
loop_
_entity_poly.entity_id
_entity_poly.type
_entity_poly.pdbx_seq_one_letter_code
_entity_poly.pdbx_strand_id
1 'polypeptide(L)'
;MQTSIDYEQIVINNLRQLSPTQQQEVVNFTEFLRQKFTQATTGSVLSLQQLANLPVKERHQHLKATIASTANDFLTDPELTEFSVLDGEGWEIDNDKEQWK
;
A
#
# COMPACT_ATOMS: atom_id res chain seq x y z
N MET A 1 -35.21 -14.22 -5.63
CA MET A 1 -34.92 -13.13 -4.67
C MET A 1 -33.61 -13.47 -4.01
N GLN A 2 -32.56 -12.70 -4.25
CA GLN A 2 -31.23 -12.98 -3.71
C GLN A 2 -31.17 -12.38 -2.31
N THR A 3 -31.20 -13.23 -1.28
CA THR A 3 -31.01 -12.80 0.10
C THR A 3 -29.57 -12.31 0.24
N SER A 4 -29.39 -11.01 0.41
CA SER A 4 -28.08 -10.45 0.72
C SER A 4 -27.61 -11.07 2.02
N ILE A 5 -26.50 -11.80 1.98
CA ILE A 5 -25.91 -12.43 3.16
C ILE A 5 -25.30 -11.30 4.00
N ASP A 6 -25.84 -11.09 5.20
CA ASP A 6 -25.30 -10.13 6.15
C ASP A 6 -24.18 -10.78 6.96
N TYR A 7 -22.95 -10.62 6.46
CA TYR A 7 -21.75 -11.16 7.09
C TYR A 7 -21.51 -10.60 8.49
N GLU A 8 -21.91 -9.36 8.77
CA GLU A 8 -21.77 -8.75 10.09
C GLU A 8 -22.63 -9.50 11.11
N GLN A 9 -23.89 -9.79 10.74
CA GLN A 9 -24.78 -10.54 11.62
C GLN A 9 -24.33 -11.98 11.83
N ILE A 10 -23.78 -12.63 10.80
CA ILE A 10 -23.22 -13.98 10.93
C ILE A 10 -22.06 -13.97 11.92
N VAL A 11 -21.13 -13.02 11.80
CA VAL A 11 -19.98 -12.90 12.71
C VAL A 11 -20.46 -12.62 14.14
N ILE A 12 -21.36 -11.66 14.34
CA ILE A 12 -21.91 -11.32 15.66
C ILE A 12 -22.61 -12.52 16.30
N ASN A 13 -23.41 -13.27 15.54
CA ASN A 13 -24.10 -14.45 16.05
C ASN A 13 -23.13 -15.57 16.45
N ASN A 14 -22.05 -15.78 15.70
CA ASN A 14 -21.01 -16.74 16.08
C ASN A 14 -20.26 -16.30 17.35
N LEU A 15 -19.91 -15.01 17.45
CA LEU A 15 -19.23 -14.47 18.63
C LEU A 15 -20.08 -14.60 19.91
N ARG A 16 -21.40 -14.43 19.81
CA ARG A 16 -22.34 -14.60 20.94
C ARG A 16 -22.44 -16.05 21.43
N GLN A 17 -22.12 -17.04 20.59
CA GLN A 17 -22.14 -18.46 20.98
C GLN A 17 -20.89 -18.90 21.74
N LEU A 18 -19.83 -18.08 21.74
CA LEU A 18 -18.60 -18.37 22.46
C LEU A 18 -18.78 -18.24 23.98
N SER A 19 -17.94 -18.96 24.73
CA SER A 19 -17.86 -18.77 26.18
C SER A 19 -17.35 -17.37 26.55
N PRO A 20 -17.66 -16.85 27.76
CA PRO A 20 -17.19 -15.53 28.19
C PRO A 20 -15.67 -15.35 28.08
N THR A 21 -14.90 -16.40 28.37
CA THR A 21 -13.44 -16.38 28.26
C THR A 21 -12.97 -16.19 26.81
N GLN A 22 -13.58 -16.90 25.87
CA GLN A 22 -13.25 -16.80 24.44
C GLN A 22 -13.69 -15.45 23.85
N GLN A 23 -14.84 -14.92 24.30
CA GLN A 23 -15.26 -13.57 23.92
C GLN A 23 -14.24 -12.53 24.37
N GLN A 24 -13.73 -12.66 25.61
CA GLN A 24 -12.71 -11.75 26.13
C GLN A 24 -11.40 -11.86 25.35
N GLU A 25 -11.02 -13.06 24.90
CA GLU A 25 -9.83 -13.25 24.06
C GLU A 25 -9.96 -12.51 22.71
N VAL A 26 -11.12 -12.59 22.05
CA VAL A 26 -11.39 -11.86 20.80
C VAL A 26 -11.35 -10.34 21.04
N VAL A 27 -11.92 -9.86 22.14
CA VAL A 27 -11.85 -8.44 22.51
C VAL A 27 -10.39 -8.02 22.73
N ASN A 28 -9.61 -8.79 23.49
CA ASN A 28 -8.20 -8.50 23.73
C ASN A 28 -7.39 -8.48 22.43
N PHE A 29 -7.66 -9.42 21.52
CA PHE A 29 -7.00 -9.50 20.22
C PHE A 29 -7.34 -8.29 19.34
N THR A 30 -8.61 -7.89 19.27
CA THR A 30 -9.03 -6.71 18.48
C THR A 30 -8.48 -5.41 19.05
N GLU A 31 -8.40 -5.28 20.38
CA GLU A 31 -7.72 -4.18 21.06
C GLU A 31 -6.21 -4.15 20.76
N PHE A 32 -5.54 -5.31 20.80
CA PHE A 32 -4.13 -5.43 20.40
C PHE A 32 -3.91 -4.98 18.96
N LEU A 33 -4.75 -5.42 18.02
CA LEU A 33 -4.68 -5.00 16.63
C LEU A 33 -4.87 -3.48 16.51
N ARG A 34 -5.88 -2.91 17.17
CA ARG A 34 -6.10 -1.46 17.15
C ARG A 34 -4.86 -0.71 17.62
N GLN A 35 -4.25 -1.14 18.73
CA GLN A 35 -3.03 -0.51 19.25
C GLN A 35 -1.86 -0.63 18.28
N LYS A 36 -1.67 -1.80 17.65
CA LYS A 36 -0.64 -2.01 16.62
C LYS A 36 -0.83 -1.09 15.42
N PHE A 37 -2.06 -0.95 14.93
CA PHE A 37 -2.36 -0.07 13.80
C PHE A 37 -2.26 1.40 14.17
N THR A 38 -2.70 1.81 15.36
CA THR A 38 -2.51 3.18 15.85
C THR A 38 -1.02 3.50 16.00
N GLN A 39 -0.21 2.57 16.54
CA GLN A 39 1.24 2.75 16.63
C GLN A 39 1.91 2.83 15.25
N ALA A 40 1.53 1.96 14.31
CA ALA A 40 2.02 2.02 12.93
C ALA A 40 1.63 3.32 12.20
N THR A 41 0.52 3.96 12.59
CA THR A 41 0.01 5.22 12.01
C THR A 41 0.38 6.47 12.83
N THR A 42 1.06 6.34 13.97
CA THR A 42 1.54 7.49 14.77
C THR A 42 2.76 8.20 14.18
N GLY A 43 3.46 7.60 13.22
CA GLY A 43 4.21 8.38 12.25
C GLY A 43 3.18 9.04 11.35
N SER A 44 3.10 10.37 11.31
CA SER A 44 2.22 11.11 10.39
C SER A 44 2.53 10.71 8.95
N VAL A 45 1.96 9.60 8.48
CA VAL A 45 2.09 9.13 7.11
C VAL A 45 1.11 9.96 6.31
N LEU A 46 1.61 11.09 5.83
CA LEU A 46 0.95 11.84 4.77
C LEU A 46 0.58 10.87 3.66
N SER A 47 -0.65 10.97 3.16
CA SER A 47 -1.05 10.20 1.97
C SER A 47 -0.11 10.53 0.81
N LEU A 48 0.01 9.64 -0.18
CA LEU A 48 0.83 9.91 -1.36
C LEU A 48 0.42 11.22 -2.06
N GLN A 49 -0.88 11.52 -2.08
CA GLN A 49 -1.40 12.78 -2.60
C GLN A 49 -0.94 13.99 -1.76
N GLN A 50 -0.95 13.87 -0.44
CA GLN A 50 -0.46 14.92 0.46
C GLN A 50 1.06 15.11 0.31
N LEU A 51 1.84 14.04 0.17
CA LEU A 51 3.29 14.09 -0.09
C LEU A 51 3.63 14.73 -1.45
N ALA A 52 2.83 14.46 -2.48
CA ALA A 52 3.02 15.04 -3.80
C ALA A 52 2.81 16.57 -3.79
N ASN A 53 1.87 17.04 -2.96
CA ASN A 53 1.59 18.47 -2.81
C ASN A 53 2.64 19.24 -1.99
N LEU A 54 3.55 18.56 -1.29
CA LEU A 54 4.64 19.22 -0.57
C LEU A 54 5.74 19.73 -1.52
N PRO A 55 6.46 20.80 -1.13
CA PRO A 55 7.72 21.19 -1.78
C PRO A 55 8.71 20.03 -1.84
N VAL A 56 9.49 19.98 -2.93
CA VAL A 56 10.43 18.89 -3.22
C VAL A 56 11.36 18.59 -2.03
N LYS A 57 11.84 19.62 -1.34
CA LYS A 57 12.75 19.49 -0.19
C LYS A 57 12.11 18.73 0.97
N GLU A 58 10.87 19.06 1.31
CA GLU A 58 10.13 18.45 2.42
C GLU A 58 9.74 17.01 2.07
N ARG A 59 9.30 16.78 0.83
CA ARG A 59 9.03 15.43 0.32
C ARG A 59 10.25 14.52 0.45
N HIS A 60 11.44 15.01 0.07
CA HIS A 60 12.68 14.24 0.22
C HIS A 60 13.00 13.91 1.68
N GLN A 61 12.69 14.79 2.63
CA GLN A 61 12.90 14.50 4.05
C GLN A 61 12.02 13.33 4.51
N HIS A 62 10.76 13.27 4.07
CA HIS A 62 9.85 12.18 4.37
C HIS A 62 10.25 10.86 3.70
N LEU A 63 10.68 10.90 2.45
CA LEU A 63 11.07 9.70 1.69
C LEU A 63 12.49 9.20 2.02
N LYS A 64 13.32 10.02 2.66
CA LYS A 64 14.75 9.71 2.88
C LYS A 64 14.98 8.34 3.53
N ALA A 65 14.16 7.98 4.51
CA ALA A 65 14.29 6.71 5.22
C ALA A 65 13.91 5.51 4.35
N THR A 66 13.01 5.67 3.38
CA THR A 66 12.53 4.57 2.53
C THR A 66 13.37 4.40 1.27
N ILE A 67 14.05 5.45 0.79
CA ILE A 67 14.88 5.40 -0.44
C ILE A 67 15.90 4.25 -0.42
N ALA A 68 16.61 4.05 0.70
CA ALA A 68 17.63 3.00 0.79
C ALA A 68 17.02 1.59 0.77
N SER A 69 15.87 1.39 1.44
CA SER A 69 15.14 0.13 1.40
C SER A 69 14.61 -0.15 0.00
N THR A 70 13.97 0.84 -0.62
CA THR A 70 13.45 0.74 -1.99
C THR A 70 14.57 0.41 -2.97
N ALA A 71 15.73 1.07 -2.88
CA ALA A 71 16.88 0.74 -3.73
C ALA A 71 17.35 -0.71 -3.55
N ASN A 72 17.34 -1.24 -2.32
CA ASN A 72 17.62 -2.64 -2.06
C ASN A 72 16.56 -3.56 -2.67
N ASP A 73 15.28 -3.20 -2.59
CA ASP A 73 14.17 -3.97 -3.17
C ASP A 73 14.38 -4.14 -4.69
N PHE A 74 14.74 -3.06 -5.40
CA PHE A 74 15.08 -3.13 -6.84
C PHE A 74 16.32 -4.00 -7.14
N LEU A 75 17.23 -4.19 -6.20
CA LEU A 75 18.40 -5.07 -6.40
C LEU A 75 18.06 -6.54 -6.16
N THR A 76 17.09 -6.82 -5.30
CA THR A 76 16.77 -8.17 -4.85
C THR A 76 15.53 -8.76 -5.50
N ASP A 77 14.64 -7.92 -6.01
CA ASP A 77 13.38 -8.32 -6.61
C ASP A 77 13.43 -8.18 -8.14
N PRO A 78 13.54 -9.30 -8.88
CA PRO A 78 13.59 -9.26 -10.34
C PRO A 78 12.30 -8.73 -10.97
N GLU A 79 11.13 -8.84 -10.32
CA GLU A 79 9.87 -8.30 -10.85
C GLU A 79 9.90 -6.76 -10.91
N LEU A 80 10.60 -6.12 -9.97
CA LEU A 80 10.76 -4.66 -9.97
C LEU A 80 11.71 -4.15 -11.05
N THR A 81 12.49 -5.04 -11.66
CA THR A 81 13.44 -4.71 -12.72
C THR A 81 13.05 -5.28 -14.08
N GLU A 82 11.87 -5.91 -14.20
CA GLU A 82 11.42 -6.61 -15.41
C GLU A 82 11.41 -5.69 -16.64
N PHE A 83 11.10 -4.40 -16.46
CA PHE A 83 11.10 -3.40 -17.52
C PHE A 83 12.49 -2.87 -17.91
N SER A 84 13.54 -3.20 -17.16
CA SER A 84 14.93 -2.79 -17.47
C SER A 84 15.54 -3.61 -18.60
N VAL A 85 14.94 -4.77 -18.91
CA VAL A 85 15.33 -5.67 -20.01
C VAL A 85 14.73 -5.20 -21.34
N LEU A 86 13.74 -4.30 -21.33
CA LEU A 86 13.31 -3.59 -22.51
C LEU A 86 14.32 -2.45 -22.75
N ASP A 87 15.46 -2.81 -23.31
CA ASP A 87 16.40 -1.89 -23.93
C ASP A 87 15.59 -0.85 -24.72
N GLY A 88 15.84 0.44 -24.47
CA GLY A 88 15.11 1.56 -25.07
C GLY A 88 15.23 1.67 -26.61
N GLU A 89 15.67 0.61 -27.29
CA GLU A 89 15.73 0.45 -28.74
C GLU A 89 14.30 0.31 -29.31
N GLY A 90 13.57 1.43 -29.34
CA GLY A 90 12.23 1.48 -29.92
C GLY A 90 11.47 2.78 -29.65
N TRP A 91 12.01 3.69 -28.84
CA TRP A 91 11.42 5.00 -28.58
C TRP A 91 11.85 6.09 -29.56
N GLU A 92 12.68 5.77 -30.58
CA GLU A 92 12.81 6.63 -31.76
C GLU A 92 11.55 6.49 -32.61
N ILE A 93 10.53 7.27 -32.26
CA ILE A 93 9.40 7.52 -33.15
C ILE A 93 10.00 8.25 -34.36
N ASP A 94 10.03 7.59 -35.51
CA ASP A 94 10.35 8.14 -36.84
C ASP A 94 9.45 9.35 -37.16
N ASN A 95 9.69 10.51 -36.53
CA ASN A 95 8.96 11.75 -36.79
C ASN A 95 9.73 12.71 -37.71
N ASP A 96 10.82 12.24 -38.34
CA ASP A 96 11.65 13.05 -39.25
C ASP A 96 11.50 12.66 -40.73
N LYS A 97 10.36 12.05 -41.11
CA LYS A 97 10.03 11.79 -42.52
C LYS A 97 8.57 12.11 -42.82
N GLU A 98 8.24 13.39 -42.82
CA GLU A 98 7.40 13.99 -43.87
C GLU A 98 7.26 15.50 -43.63
N GLN A 99 7.28 16.25 -44.74
CA GLN A 99 6.93 17.68 -44.86
C GLN A 99 8.09 18.68 -44.98
N TRP A 100 8.88 18.55 -46.05
CA TRP A 100 9.19 19.73 -46.87
C TRP A 100 9.03 19.34 -48.35
N LYS A 101 7.97 19.85 -48.97
CA LYS A 101 7.84 19.98 -50.44
C LYS A 101 8.68 21.15 -50.92
#